data_AF-F3FJW3-F1
#
_entry.id   AF-F3FJW3-F1
#
_cell.length_a   1.000
_cell.length_b   1.000
_cell.length_c   1.000
_cell.angle_alpha   90.00
_cell.angle_beta   90.00
_cell.angle_gamma   90.00
#
_symmetry.space_group_name_H-M   'P 1'
#
loop_
_entity.id
_entity.type
_entity.pdbx_description
1 polymer ?
#
loop_
_entity_poly.entity_id
_entity_poly.type
_entity_poly.pdbx_seq_one_letter_code
_entity_poly.pdbx_strand_id
1 'polypeptide(L)'
;MAPLLAVMKNMLRMVGSFLDITSALNEFKQSYHQDFANVQPVARRYLNAPSGSANAVLLAQALSTALRNWGACKRRSPILRPVSQIESALKEKRLHDRLLKLSQQSLSAFSLDHQENRLLENNAPFNDVGAFDREIVGILNTLADLLFFNNTSITYPMKALLLITGLMPALDSQVRGGLTRAGKPGFIGQQLLPRNAQQAVGRRICELPFYLGHCWSSNQEVFMKGILGSNHQGLQDTPGRVFDILLFMQNRPNRNPILTLDVGPGIAVAATSTPA
;
A
#
# COMPACT_ATOMS: atom_id res chain seq x y z
N MET A 1 -35.26 -21.87 7.34
CA MET A 1 -33.89 -21.80 7.90
C MET A 1 -33.10 -20.80 7.07
N ALA A 2 -32.91 -19.58 7.57
CA ALA A 2 -32.00 -18.62 6.94
C ALA A 2 -30.56 -19.13 7.15
N PRO A 3 -29.68 -19.10 6.14
CA PRO A 3 -28.30 -19.48 6.34
C PRO A 3 -27.68 -18.47 7.30
N LEU A 4 -27.16 -18.96 8.43
CA LEU A 4 -26.24 -18.22 9.28
C LEU A 4 -25.11 -17.73 8.37
N LEU A 5 -25.11 -16.43 8.05
CA LEU A 5 -23.99 -15.75 7.41
C LEU A 5 -22.79 -15.99 8.30
N ALA A 6 -21.92 -16.93 7.91
CA ALA A 6 -20.65 -17.14 8.56
C ALA A 6 -19.91 -15.81 8.50
N VAL A 7 -19.75 -15.15 9.65
CA VAL A 7 -18.98 -13.93 9.76
C VAL A 7 -17.55 -14.30 9.45
N MET A 8 -17.10 -13.97 8.24
CA MET A 8 -15.72 -14.12 7.81
C MET A 8 -14.83 -13.34 8.77
N LYS A 9 -13.90 -14.04 9.42
CA LYS A 9 -13.00 -13.44 10.42
C LYS A 9 -11.91 -12.67 9.66
N ASN A 10 -11.25 -11.71 10.31
CA ASN A 10 -10.05 -11.03 9.78
C ASN A 10 -10.17 -10.37 8.39
N MET A 11 -11.36 -10.02 7.94
CA MET A 11 -11.52 -9.23 6.73
C MET A 11 -11.51 -7.75 7.03
N LEU A 12 -10.74 -6.99 6.24
CA LEU A 12 -10.80 -5.54 6.30
C LEU A 12 -12.14 -5.07 5.72
N ARG A 13 -12.89 -4.29 6.48
CA ARG A 13 -14.20 -3.75 6.15
C ARG A 13 -14.19 -2.24 6.25
N MET A 14 -15.01 -1.61 5.40
CA MET A 14 -15.38 -0.21 5.51
C MET A 14 -16.40 -0.06 6.63
N VAL A 15 -16.11 0.78 7.63
CA VAL A 15 -17.06 1.18 8.69
C VAL A 15 -17.33 2.68 8.68
N GLY A 16 -16.44 3.45 8.05
CA GLY A 16 -16.68 4.87 7.77
C GLY A 16 -17.63 5.08 6.59
N SER A 17 -18.18 6.28 6.51
CA SER A 17 -18.99 6.75 5.39
C SER A 17 -18.14 7.33 4.26
N PHE A 18 -18.78 7.64 3.12
CA PHE A 18 -18.11 8.38 2.05
C PHE A 18 -17.62 9.77 2.50
N LEU A 19 -18.28 10.41 3.46
CA LEU A 19 -17.86 11.70 4.03
C LEU A 19 -16.55 11.57 4.81
N ASP A 20 -16.36 10.46 5.52
CA ASP A 20 -15.12 10.19 6.25
C ASP A 20 -13.94 10.03 5.29
N ILE A 21 -14.15 9.40 4.14
CA ILE A 21 -13.19 9.30 3.04
C ILE A 21 -12.88 10.69 2.48
N THR A 22 -13.90 11.46 2.10
CA THR A 22 -13.74 12.82 1.58
C THR A 22 -12.92 13.70 2.52
N SER A 23 -13.29 13.71 3.82
CA SER A 23 -12.57 14.46 4.85
C SER A 23 -11.14 13.96 5.02
N ALA A 24 -10.90 12.63 5.03
CA ALA A 24 -9.55 12.08 5.15
C ALA A 24 -8.65 12.51 3.99
N LEU A 25 -9.17 12.47 2.76
CA LEU A 25 -8.42 12.86 1.56
C LEU A 25 -8.09 14.35 1.58
N ASN A 26 -9.05 15.22 1.94
CA ASN A 26 -8.85 16.67 1.95
C ASN A 26 -7.95 17.15 3.10
N GLU A 27 -8.02 16.52 4.28
CA GLU A 27 -7.18 16.87 5.44
C GLU A 27 -5.78 16.24 5.40
N PHE A 28 -5.53 15.35 4.44
CA PHE A 28 -4.21 14.80 4.23
C PHE A 28 -3.27 15.87 3.68
N LYS A 29 -1.99 15.78 4.04
CA LYS A 29 -1.04 16.87 3.79
C LYS A 29 -0.88 17.13 2.29
N GLN A 30 -1.22 18.35 1.86
CA GLN A 30 -1.18 18.76 0.44
C GLN A 30 0.16 18.48 -0.25
N SER A 31 1.29 18.63 0.45
CA SER A 31 2.61 18.34 -0.14
C SER A 31 2.75 16.87 -0.59
N TYR A 32 2.17 15.93 0.16
CA TYR A 32 2.21 14.51 -0.20
C TYR A 32 1.30 14.21 -1.40
N HIS A 33 0.17 14.91 -1.53
CA HIS A 33 -0.66 14.84 -2.73
C HIS A 33 0.11 15.34 -3.96
N GLN A 34 0.76 16.49 -3.84
CA GLN A 34 1.54 17.07 -4.93
C GLN A 34 2.71 16.18 -5.35
N ASP A 35 3.47 15.64 -4.39
CA ASP A 35 4.58 14.72 -4.68
C ASP A 35 4.10 13.49 -5.46
N PHE A 36 2.98 12.89 -5.04
CA PHE A 36 2.40 11.73 -5.73
C PHE A 36 1.91 12.10 -7.14
N ALA A 37 1.18 13.21 -7.27
CA ALA A 37 0.67 13.73 -8.55
C ALA A 37 1.79 14.11 -9.53
N ASN A 38 2.96 14.53 -9.02
CA ASN A 38 4.14 14.82 -9.84
C ASN A 38 4.82 13.54 -10.35
N VAL A 39 4.86 12.48 -9.54
CA VAL A 39 5.54 11.23 -9.92
C VAL A 39 4.69 10.35 -10.83
N GLN A 40 3.40 10.20 -10.54
CA GLN A 40 2.54 9.21 -11.20
C GLN A 40 2.48 9.31 -12.73
N PRO A 41 2.27 10.50 -13.34
CA PRO A 41 2.27 10.63 -14.80
C PRO A 41 3.60 10.21 -15.43
N VAL A 42 4.72 10.52 -14.77
CA VAL A 42 6.07 10.16 -15.22
C VAL A 42 6.30 8.66 -15.08
N ALA A 43 5.85 8.07 -13.96
CA ALA A 43 5.92 6.64 -13.73
C ALA A 43 5.12 5.85 -14.79
N ARG A 44 3.88 6.26 -15.08
CA ARG A 44 3.05 5.65 -16.14
C ARG A 44 3.75 5.71 -17.50
N ARG A 45 4.32 6.87 -17.87
CA ARG A 45 5.11 7.00 -19.10
C ARG A 45 6.33 6.08 -19.14
N TYR A 46 7.04 5.95 -18.02
CA TYR A 46 8.19 5.06 -17.90
C TYR A 46 7.79 3.59 -18.09
N LEU A 47 6.73 3.15 -17.40
CA LEU A 47 6.24 1.78 -17.45
C LEU A 47 5.73 1.41 -18.85
N ASN A 48 5.05 2.33 -19.54
CA ASN A 48 4.49 2.10 -20.87
C ASN A 48 5.49 2.32 -22.03
N ALA A 49 6.73 2.73 -21.73
CA ALA A 49 7.79 2.88 -22.74
C ALA A 49 8.72 1.67 -22.74
N PRO A 50 9.45 1.41 -23.85
CA PRO A 50 10.51 0.41 -23.87
C PRO A 50 11.54 0.65 -22.76
N SER A 51 12.10 -0.44 -22.23
CA SER A 51 13.20 -0.38 -21.26
C SER A 51 14.38 0.43 -21.80
N GLY A 52 15.07 1.18 -20.95
CA GLY A 52 16.19 2.03 -21.34
C GLY A 52 15.80 3.42 -21.89
N SER A 53 14.51 3.75 -21.92
CA SER A 53 14.02 5.03 -22.43
C SER A 53 14.48 6.26 -21.63
N ALA A 54 14.41 7.43 -22.26
CA ALA A 54 14.62 8.73 -21.60
C ALA A 54 13.61 9.01 -20.47
N ASN A 55 12.56 8.21 -20.31
CA ASN A 55 11.65 8.34 -19.16
C ASN A 55 12.31 7.89 -17.84
N ALA A 56 13.38 7.09 -17.88
CA ALA A 56 14.10 6.65 -16.69
C ALA A 56 14.73 7.82 -15.92
N VAL A 57 15.31 8.82 -16.61
CA VAL A 57 15.89 10.01 -15.96
C VAL A 57 14.83 10.87 -15.30
N LEU A 58 13.69 11.07 -15.99
CA LEU A 58 12.57 11.84 -15.45
C LEU A 58 11.99 11.15 -14.21
N LEU A 59 11.83 9.84 -14.25
CA LEU A 59 11.34 9.08 -13.10
C LEU A 59 12.35 9.11 -11.94
N ALA A 60 13.64 8.98 -12.21
CA ALA A 60 14.69 9.07 -11.19
C ALA A 60 14.68 10.41 -10.45
N GLN A 61 14.54 11.52 -11.19
CA GLN A 61 14.44 12.87 -10.63
C GLN A 61 13.18 13.06 -9.78
N ALA A 62 12.03 12.64 -10.32
CA ALA A 62 10.74 12.75 -9.63
C ALA A 62 10.71 11.89 -8.35
N LEU A 63 11.18 10.64 -8.42
CA LEU A 63 11.28 9.75 -7.26
C LEU A 63 12.25 10.28 -6.21
N SER A 64 13.45 10.73 -6.60
CA SER A 64 14.43 11.27 -5.66
C SER A 64 13.87 12.47 -4.89
N THR A 65 13.17 13.37 -5.59
CA THR A 65 12.51 14.53 -4.97
C THR A 65 11.42 14.11 -3.99
N ALA A 66 10.47 13.28 -4.45
CA ALA A 66 9.36 12.81 -3.62
C ALA A 66 9.84 12.02 -2.39
N LEU A 67 10.80 11.10 -2.56
CA LEU A 67 11.32 10.28 -1.46
C LEU A 67 12.06 11.12 -0.41
N ARG A 68 12.81 12.17 -0.81
CA ARG A 68 13.41 13.14 0.13
C ARG A 68 12.34 13.90 0.90
N ASN A 69 11.31 14.40 0.21
CA ASN A 69 10.16 15.07 0.83
C ASN A 69 9.46 14.15 1.83
N TRP A 70 9.37 12.86 1.50
CA TRP A 70 8.75 11.81 2.32
C TRP A 70 9.69 11.22 3.39
N GLY A 71 10.87 11.82 3.60
CA GLY A 71 11.73 11.57 4.75
C GLY A 71 13.04 10.80 4.50
N ALA A 72 13.33 10.41 3.26
CA ALA A 72 14.63 9.83 2.92
C ALA A 72 15.75 10.86 3.15
N CYS A 73 16.98 10.38 3.37
CA CYS A 73 18.15 11.22 3.71
C CYS A 73 18.02 12.03 5.02
N LYS A 74 17.00 11.80 5.84
CA LYS A 74 16.91 12.34 7.22
C LYS A 74 17.62 11.42 8.21
N ARG A 75 17.81 11.91 9.45
CA ARG A 75 18.41 11.13 10.55
C ARG A 75 17.67 9.80 10.73
N ARG A 76 18.42 8.67 10.75
CA ARG A 76 17.91 7.28 10.85
C ARG A 76 17.07 6.80 9.66
N SER A 77 16.99 7.57 8.57
CA SER A 77 16.45 7.13 7.28
C SER A 77 17.59 6.66 6.36
N PRO A 78 17.33 5.77 5.39
CA PRO A 78 18.30 5.42 4.38
C PRO A 78 18.68 6.64 3.53
N ILE A 79 19.90 6.62 3.04
CA ILE A 79 20.42 7.64 2.13
C ILE A 79 20.07 7.21 0.71
N LEU A 80 19.46 8.10 -0.07
CA LEU A 80 19.22 7.85 -1.49
C LEU A 80 20.53 7.86 -2.26
N ARG A 81 20.64 6.95 -3.23
CA ARG A 81 21.71 6.99 -4.21
C ARG A 81 21.59 8.24 -5.10
N PRO A 82 22.70 8.69 -5.73
CA PRO A 82 22.66 9.78 -6.70
C PRO A 82 21.65 9.51 -7.82
N VAL A 83 21.04 10.57 -8.36
CA VAL A 83 20.01 10.47 -9.42
C VAL A 83 20.51 9.68 -10.63
N SER A 84 21.78 9.86 -11.03
CA SER A 84 22.39 9.11 -12.12
C SER A 84 22.45 7.60 -11.87
N GLN A 85 22.70 7.17 -10.64
CA GLN A 85 22.68 5.75 -10.28
C GLN A 85 21.25 5.18 -10.27
N ILE A 86 20.29 5.95 -9.75
CA ILE A 86 18.86 5.58 -9.79
C ILE A 86 18.38 5.46 -11.23
N GLU A 87 18.77 6.40 -12.10
CA GLU A 87 18.48 6.35 -13.53
C GLU A 87 19.06 5.09 -14.18
N SER A 88 20.35 4.79 -13.95
CA SER A 88 20.98 3.58 -14.47
C SER A 88 20.22 2.32 -14.05
N ALA A 89 19.84 2.23 -12.78
CA ALA A 89 19.03 1.13 -12.26
C ALA A 89 17.66 1.03 -12.95
N LEU A 90 16.97 2.15 -13.15
CA LEU A 90 15.67 2.18 -13.85
C LEU A 90 15.80 1.83 -15.34
N LYS A 91 16.97 1.99 -15.96
CA LYS A 91 17.20 1.53 -17.34
C LYS A 91 17.39 0.01 -17.43
N GLU A 92 17.64 -0.69 -16.32
CA GLU A 92 17.78 -2.14 -16.33
C GLU A 92 16.47 -2.81 -16.75
N LYS A 93 16.51 -3.56 -17.86
CA LYS A 93 15.35 -4.26 -18.41
C LYS A 93 14.67 -5.15 -17.38
N ARG A 94 15.44 -5.87 -16.56
CA ARG A 94 14.89 -6.76 -15.53
C ARG A 94 14.06 -6.01 -14.51
N LEU A 95 14.50 -4.85 -14.01
CA LEU A 95 13.70 -4.07 -13.07
C LEU A 95 12.46 -3.50 -13.75
N HIS A 96 12.62 -2.94 -14.95
CA HIS A 96 11.52 -2.37 -15.74
C HIS A 96 10.41 -3.39 -15.98
N ASP A 97 10.74 -4.58 -16.50
CA ASP A 97 9.76 -5.64 -16.79
C ASP A 97 8.98 -6.06 -15.54
N ARG A 98 9.67 -6.16 -14.38
CA ARG A 98 9.05 -6.55 -13.10
C ARG A 98 8.09 -5.48 -12.59
N LEU A 99 8.48 -4.21 -12.67
CA LEU A 99 7.63 -3.08 -12.29
C LEU A 99 6.44 -2.94 -13.21
N LEU A 100 6.63 -3.09 -14.52
CA LEU A 100 5.55 -3.07 -15.52
C LEU A 100 4.53 -4.18 -15.23
N LYS A 101 5.01 -5.41 -15.06
CA LYS A 101 4.16 -6.56 -14.72
C LYS A 101 3.32 -6.31 -13.47
N LEU A 102 3.91 -5.69 -12.45
CA LEU A 102 3.19 -5.35 -11.22
C LEU A 102 2.19 -4.21 -11.44
N SER A 103 2.53 -3.18 -12.22
CA SER A 103 1.64 -2.04 -12.50
C SER A 103 0.43 -2.38 -13.36
N GLN A 104 0.47 -3.51 -14.08
CA GLN A 104 -0.67 -4.04 -14.82
C GLN A 104 -1.74 -4.64 -13.90
N GLN A 105 -1.44 -4.84 -12.62
CA GLN A 105 -2.40 -5.30 -11.64
C GLN A 105 -3.27 -4.15 -11.15
N SER A 106 -4.58 -4.31 -11.25
CA SER A 106 -5.52 -3.50 -10.46
C SER A 106 -5.59 -4.06 -9.05
N LEU A 107 -5.84 -3.20 -8.05
CA LEU A 107 -6.09 -3.67 -6.69
C LEU A 107 -7.35 -4.56 -6.62
N SER A 108 -8.32 -4.36 -7.52
CA SER A 108 -9.51 -5.23 -7.63
C SER A 108 -9.20 -6.67 -8.00
N ALA A 109 -8.02 -6.92 -8.61
CA ALA A 109 -7.60 -8.27 -9.01
C ALA A 109 -7.20 -9.15 -7.82
N PHE A 110 -7.09 -8.58 -6.63
CA PHE A 110 -6.77 -9.30 -5.39
C PHE A 110 -8.03 -9.44 -4.53
N SER A 111 -8.40 -10.67 -4.20
CA SER A 111 -9.57 -10.94 -3.36
C SER A 111 -9.32 -12.07 -2.37
N LEU A 112 -10.33 -12.35 -1.57
CA LEU A 112 -10.33 -13.40 -0.54
C LEU A 112 -11.61 -14.22 -0.72
N ASP A 113 -11.49 -15.55 -0.62
CA ASP A 113 -12.65 -16.44 -0.54
C ASP A 113 -13.28 -16.46 0.87
N HIS A 114 -14.36 -17.22 1.03
CA HIS A 114 -15.08 -17.37 2.32
C HIS A 114 -14.24 -18.00 3.44
N GLN A 115 -13.13 -18.64 3.08
CA GLN A 115 -12.17 -19.27 3.97
C GLN A 115 -10.91 -18.41 4.15
N GLU A 116 -10.94 -17.14 3.72
CA GLU A 116 -9.82 -16.19 3.75
C GLU A 116 -8.61 -16.63 2.89
N ASN A 117 -8.79 -17.56 1.96
CA ASN A 117 -7.73 -17.89 1.00
C ASN A 117 -7.58 -16.76 -0.01
N ARG A 118 -6.32 -16.46 -0.32
CA ARG A 118 -5.95 -15.42 -1.28
C ARG A 118 -6.26 -15.87 -2.70
N LEU A 119 -7.01 -15.05 -3.42
CA LEU A 119 -7.40 -15.28 -4.80
C LEU A 119 -6.85 -14.17 -5.71
N LEU A 120 -6.35 -14.58 -6.87
CA LEU A 120 -6.02 -13.69 -7.98
C LEU A 120 -7.05 -13.90 -9.10
N GLU A 121 -7.45 -12.83 -9.78
CA GLU A 121 -8.27 -12.96 -10.97
C GLU A 121 -7.59 -13.83 -12.04
N ASN A 122 -8.39 -14.58 -12.81
CA ASN A 122 -7.90 -15.55 -13.81
C ASN A 122 -7.06 -14.91 -14.94
N ASN A 123 -7.19 -13.60 -15.15
CA ASN A 123 -6.41 -12.85 -16.15
C ASN A 123 -5.27 -12.03 -15.54
N ALA A 124 -4.93 -12.26 -14.27
CA ALA A 124 -3.85 -11.55 -13.61
C ALA A 124 -2.51 -11.90 -14.30
N PRO A 125 -1.60 -10.92 -14.50
CA PRO A 125 -0.24 -11.17 -14.96
C PRO A 125 0.57 -12.24 -14.17
N PHE A 126 0.16 -12.60 -12.95
CA PHE A 126 0.79 -13.64 -12.14
C PHE A 126 0.00 -14.93 -12.19
N ASN A 127 0.69 -16.03 -12.50
CA ASN A 127 0.07 -17.36 -12.65
C ASN A 127 -0.53 -17.90 -11.34
N ASP A 128 0.02 -17.50 -10.19
CA ASP A 128 -0.43 -17.94 -8.88
C ASP A 128 -0.01 -16.95 -7.77
N VAL A 129 -0.60 -17.09 -6.58
CA VAL A 129 -0.33 -16.26 -5.40
C VAL A 129 1.13 -16.37 -4.95
N GLY A 130 1.73 -17.55 -5.02
CA GLY A 130 3.14 -17.74 -4.66
C GLY A 130 4.10 -17.02 -5.60
N ALA A 131 3.77 -16.93 -6.89
CA ALA A 131 4.52 -16.15 -7.87
C ALA A 131 4.42 -14.65 -7.56
N PHE A 132 3.22 -14.15 -7.25
CA PHE A 132 3.04 -12.78 -6.78
C PHE A 132 3.87 -12.48 -5.52
N ASP A 133 3.81 -13.36 -4.51
CA ASP A 133 4.53 -13.21 -3.25
C ASP A 133 6.05 -13.12 -3.42
N ARG A 134 6.62 -13.97 -4.28
CA ARG A 134 8.04 -13.92 -4.61
C ARG A 134 8.38 -12.64 -5.36
N GLU A 135 7.51 -12.22 -6.28
CA GLU A 135 7.75 -11.05 -7.10
C GLU A 135 7.76 -9.77 -6.27
N ILE A 136 6.73 -9.55 -5.43
CA ILE A 136 6.60 -8.34 -4.63
C ILE A 136 7.76 -8.18 -3.65
N VAL A 137 8.13 -9.26 -2.95
CA VAL A 137 9.29 -9.23 -2.03
C VAL A 137 10.59 -9.01 -2.81
N GLY A 138 10.74 -9.66 -3.96
CA GLY A 138 11.92 -9.48 -4.79
C GLY A 138 12.04 -8.05 -5.33
N ILE A 139 10.94 -7.41 -5.74
CA ILE A 139 10.94 -6.02 -6.21
C ILE A 139 11.33 -5.09 -5.07
N LEU A 140 10.77 -5.29 -3.87
CA LEU A 140 11.10 -4.46 -2.70
C LEU A 140 12.58 -4.58 -2.31
N ASN A 141 13.16 -5.77 -2.38
CA ASN A 141 14.60 -5.95 -2.17
C ASN A 141 15.43 -5.25 -3.26
N THR A 142 15.07 -5.43 -4.53
CA THR A 142 15.75 -4.75 -5.65
C THR A 142 15.68 -3.23 -5.53
N LEU A 143 14.51 -2.67 -5.18
CA LEU A 143 14.35 -1.22 -4.95
C LEU A 143 15.16 -0.74 -3.74
N ALA A 144 15.28 -1.55 -2.68
CA ALA A 144 16.12 -1.22 -1.53
C ALA A 144 17.58 -1.03 -1.95
N ASP A 145 18.13 -1.99 -2.71
CA ASP A 145 19.54 -2.01 -3.09
C ASP A 145 19.88 -0.95 -4.14
N LEU A 146 18.98 -0.74 -5.10
CA LEU A 146 19.21 0.13 -6.26
C LEU A 146 18.87 1.61 -6.00
N LEU A 147 17.99 1.91 -5.04
CA LEU A 147 17.62 3.29 -4.73
C LEU A 147 18.35 3.85 -3.51
N PHE A 148 18.82 3.00 -2.61
CA PHE A 148 19.31 3.43 -1.30
C PHE A 148 20.67 2.80 -0.96
N PHE A 149 21.43 3.49 -0.10
CA PHE A 149 22.59 2.91 0.56
C PHE A 149 22.16 2.22 1.86
N ASN A 150 22.54 0.95 2.02
CA ASN A 150 22.39 0.14 3.24
C ASN A 150 20.98 0.17 3.86
N ASN A 151 19.93 0.16 3.02
CA ASN A 151 18.56 0.18 3.52
C ASN A 151 18.15 -1.18 4.09
N THR A 152 17.86 -1.23 5.39
CA THR A 152 17.38 -2.43 6.09
C THR A 152 15.89 -2.39 6.39
N SER A 153 15.22 -1.26 6.15
CA SER A 153 13.80 -1.04 6.46
C SER A 153 12.92 -1.21 5.22
N ILE A 154 11.73 -1.77 5.39
CA ILE A 154 10.79 -1.94 4.28
C ILE A 154 10.12 -0.63 3.83
N THR A 155 10.07 0.37 4.71
CA THR A 155 9.25 1.58 4.52
C THR A 155 9.59 2.32 3.21
N TYR A 156 10.87 2.52 2.91
CA TYR A 156 11.27 3.33 1.75
C TYR A 156 11.15 2.60 0.40
N PRO A 157 11.52 1.32 0.29
CA PRO A 157 11.17 0.52 -0.89
C PRO A 157 9.67 0.51 -1.18
N MET A 158 8.82 0.40 -0.15
CA MET A 158 7.37 0.47 -0.36
C MET A 158 6.88 1.87 -0.77
N LYS A 159 7.47 2.95 -0.24
CA LYS A 159 7.19 4.31 -0.72
C LYS A 159 7.53 4.46 -2.21
N ALA A 160 8.70 3.97 -2.62
CA ALA A 160 9.09 3.98 -4.02
C ALA A 160 8.12 3.16 -4.87
N LEU A 161 7.74 1.96 -4.40
CA LEU A 161 6.78 1.11 -5.09
C LEU A 161 5.41 1.79 -5.25
N LEU A 162 4.86 2.37 -4.18
CA LEU A 162 3.61 3.14 -4.21
C LEU A 162 3.70 4.30 -5.21
N LEU A 163 4.80 5.06 -5.20
CA LEU A 163 5.00 6.18 -6.12
C LEU A 163 5.08 5.74 -7.58
N ILE A 164 5.67 4.56 -7.86
CA ILE A 164 5.81 4.02 -9.22
C ILE A 164 4.51 3.39 -9.72
N THR A 165 3.89 2.50 -8.94
CA THR A 165 2.81 1.63 -9.41
C THR A 165 1.43 2.06 -8.91
N GLY A 166 1.35 2.81 -7.81
CA GLY A 166 0.07 3.15 -7.17
C GLY A 166 -0.66 1.97 -6.53
N LEU A 167 -0.07 0.77 -6.54
CA LEU A 167 -0.77 -0.48 -6.25
C LEU A 167 -1.10 -0.67 -4.76
N MET A 168 -0.14 -0.39 -3.87
CA MET A 168 -0.29 -0.70 -2.44
C MET A 168 0.27 0.41 -1.55
N PRO A 169 -0.28 0.61 -0.34
CA PRO A 169 0.17 1.64 0.57
C PRO A 169 1.57 1.37 1.09
N ALA A 170 2.29 2.42 1.48
CA ALA A 170 3.61 2.29 2.06
C ALA A 170 3.51 2.05 3.57
N LEU A 171 4.16 1.00 4.07
CA LEU A 171 4.17 0.70 5.52
C LEU A 171 5.11 1.65 6.28
N ASP A 172 4.80 2.95 6.30
CA ASP A 172 5.39 3.89 7.25
C ASP A 172 4.72 3.80 8.63
N SER A 173 5.22 4.56 9.62
CA SER A 173 4.72 4.45 10.99
C SER A 173 3.25 4.82 11.13
N GLN A 174 2.74 5.74 10.31
CA GLN A 174 1.34 6.17 10.36
C GLN A 174 0.44 5.14 9.71
N VAL A 175 0.79 4.62 8.53
CA VAL A 175 0.02 3.54 7.88
C VAL A 175 -0.01 2.28 8.74
N ARG A 176 1.13 1.90 9.34
CA ARG A 176 1.20 0.77 10.29
C ARG A 176 0.35 0.98 11.54
N GLY A 177 0.35 2.20 12.08
CA GLY A 177 -0.52 2.57 13.19
C GLY A 177 -2.00 2.52 12.80
N GLY A 178 -2.35 2.97 11.60
CA GLY A 178 -3.69 2.87 11.03
C GLY A 178 -4.18 1.43 10.88
N LEU A 179 -3.32 0.54 10.36
CA LEU A 179 -3.58 -0.90 10.29
C LEU A 179 -3.76 -1.51 11.69
N THR A 180 -2.95 -1.09 12.66
CA THR A 180 -3.09 -1.55 14.05
C THR A 180 -4.42 -1.08 14.65
N ARG A 181 -4.83 0.18 14.40
CA ARG A 181 -6.14 0.72 14.79
C ARG A 181 -7.31 0.05 14.06
N ALA A 182 -7.08 -0.44 12.84
CA ALA A 182 -8.03 -1.28 12.13
C ALA A 182 -8.10 -2.70 12.74
N GLY A 183 -7.32 -3.04 13.76
CA GLY A 183 -7.31 -4.38 14.35
C GLY A 183 -6.39 -5.38 13.63
N LYS A 184 -5.49 -4.94 12.73
CA LYS A 184 -4.51 -5.84 12.09
C LYS A 184 -3.26 -5.96 12.97
N PRO A 185 -3.01 -7.12 13.61
CA PRO A 185 -1.83 -7.27 14.45
C PRO A 185 -0.54 -7.36 13.62
N GLY A 186 0.60 -7.18 14.28
CA GLY A 186 1.92 -7.47 13.71
C GLY A 186 2.58 -6.31 12.94
N PHE A 187 1.98 -5.13 12.91
CA PHE A 187 2.57 -3.93 12.28
C PHE A 187 3.24 -2.96 13.28
N ILE A 188 3.32 -3.34 14.55
CA ILE A 188 3.96 -2.55 15.61
C ILE A 188 5.49 -2.49 15.39
N GLY A 189 6.10 -1.34 15.66
CA GLY A 189 7.55 -1.16 15.61
C GLY A 189 8.12 -1.02 14.19
N GLN A 190 9.45 -1.13 14.08
CA GLN A 190 10.16 -1.09 12.81
C GLN A 190 10.01 -2.42 12.07
N GLN A 191 9.70 -2.35 10.77
CA GLN A 191 9.58 -3.52 9.91
C GLN A 191 10.83 -3.60 9.03
N LEU A 192 11.61 -4.67 9.21
CA LEU A 192 12.80 -4.92 8.40
C LEU A 192 12.41 -5.42 7.01
N LEU A 193 13.29 -5.20 6.04
CA LEU A 193 13.18 -5.75 4.69
C LEU A 193 13.20 -7.29 4.76
N PRO A 194 12.13 -8.00 4.34
CA PRO A 194 12.09 -9.44 4.41
C PRO A 194 12.95 -10.08 3.32
N ARG A 195 13.67 -11.15 3.65
CA ARG A 195 14.45 -11.94 2.69
C ARG A 195 13.56 -12.75 1.75
N ASN A 196 12.38 -13.14 2.21
CA ASN A 196 11.41 -13.93 1.45
C ASN A 196 9.99 -13.77 2.03
N ALA A 197 9.01 -14.25 1.28
CA ALA A 197 7.60 -14.19 1.66
C ALA A 197 7.23 -15.03 2.88
N GLN A 198 8.06 -16.01 3.31
CA GLN A 198 7.74 -16.88 4.45
C GLN A 198 8.02 -16.23 5.80
N GLN A 199 8.87 -15.20 5.83
CA GLN A 199 9.10 -14.42 7.04
C GLN A 199 7.84 -13.64 7.43
N ALA A 200 7.62 -13.42 8.73
CA ALA A 200 6.40 -12.80 9.23
C ALA A 200 6.07 -11.43 8.59
N VAL A 201 7.09 -10.60 8.37
CA VAL A 201 6.94 -9.31 7.67
C VAL A 201 6.61 -9.53 6.19
N GLY A 202 7.27 -10.49 5.53
CA GLY A 202 7.03 -10.87 4.15
C GLY A 202 5.58 -11.32 3.94
N ARG A 203 5.08 -12.25 4.75
CA ARG A 203 3.68 -12.71 4.70
C ARG A 203 2.70 -11.55 4.81
N ARG A 204 2.88 -10.67 5.79
CA ARG A 204 2.01 -9.49 5.97
C ARG A 204 1.97 -8.55 4.77
N ILE A 205 3.12 -8.31 4.13
CA ILE A 205 3.20 -7.49 2.91
C ILE A 205 2.48 -8.17 1.76
N CYS A 206 2.69 -9.47 1.61
CA CYS A 206 2.08 -10.27 0.55
C CYS A 206 0.56 -10.43 0.72
N GLU A 207 0.06 -10.47 1.95
CA GLU A 207 -1.38 -10.54 2.24
C GLU A 207 -2.09 -9.21 2.04
N LEU A 208 -1.41 -8.08 2.29
CA LEU A 208 -2.03 -6.76 2.34
C LEU A 208 -2.84 -6.42 1.06
N PRO A 209 -2.32 -6.60 -0.17
CA PRO A 209 -3.09 -6.34 -1.39
C PRO A 209 -4.42 -7.08 -1.46
N PHE A 210 -4.51 -8.31 -0.93
CA PHE A 210 -5.73 -9.12 -0.94
C PHE A 210 -6.78 -8.59 0.03
N TYR A 211 -6.37 -8.15 1.22
CA TYR A 211 -7.29 -7.49 2.15
C TYR A 211 -7.81 -6.15 1.60
N LEU A 212 -6.92 -5.35 1.01
CA LEU A 212 -7.29 -4.05 0.47
C LEU A 212 -8.14 -4.19 -0.79
N GLY A 213 -7.80 -5.13 -1.68
CA GLY A 213 -8.55 -5.42 -2.90
C GLY A 213 -9.93 -5.97 -2.62
N HIS A 214 -10.06 -6.91 -1.68
CA HIS A 214 -11.39 -7.36 -1.25
C HIS A 214 -12.20 -6.19 -0.68
N CYS A 215 -11.63 -5.40 0.24
CA CYS A 215 -12.33 -4.25 0.83
C CYS A 215 -12.74 -3.22 -0.24
N TRP A 216 -11.89 -2.97 -1.23
CA TRP A 216 -12.16 -2.06 -2.34
C TRP A 216 -13.35 -2.54 -3.17
N SER A 217 -13.30 -3.79 -3.64
CA SER A 217 -14.33 -4.37 -4.49
C SER A 217 -15.68 -4.45 -3.78
N SER A 218 -15.71 -4.82 -2.50
CA SER A 218 -16.96 -4.91 -1.72
C SER A 218 -17.58 -3.55 -1.38
N ASN A 219 -16.83 -2.45 -1.46
CA ASN A 219 -17.28 -1.12 -1.03
C ASN A 219 -17.04 -0.05 -2.11
N GLN A 220 -16.98 -0.45 -3.37
CA GLN A 220 -16.56 0.41 -4.48
C GLN A 220 -17.38 1.70 -4.55
N GLU A 221 -18.70 1.62 -4.39
CA GLU A 221 -19.59 2.80 -4.42
C GLU A 221 -19.21 3.84 -3.35
N VAL A 222 -18.95 3.39 -2.12
CA VAL A 222 -18.58 4.27 -0.99
C VAL A 222 -17.25 4.96 -1.27
N PHE A 223 -16.25 4.21 -1.76
CA PHE A 223 -14.96 4.77 -2.17
C PHE A 223 -15.12 5.80 -3.29
N MET A 224 -15.83 5.44 -4.36
CA MET A 224 -16.02 6.33 -5.51
C MET A 224 -16.73 7.63 -5.11
N LYS A 225 -17.82 7.53 -4.33
CA LYS A 225 -18.54 8.71 -3.84
C LYS A 225 -17.65 9.59 -2.96
N GLY A 226 -16.85 8.99 -2.09
CA GLY A 226 -15.92 9.73 -1.22
C GLY A 226 -14.79 10.43 -1.97
N ILE A 227 -14.24 9.77 -3.00
CA ILE A 227 -13.17 10.33 -3.84
C ILE A 227 -13.71 11.46 -4.72
N LEU A 228 -14.85 11.25 -5.39
CA LEU A 228 -15.48 12.25 -6.27
C LEU A 228 -15.93 13.49 -5.48
N GLY A 229 -16.34 13.31 -4.22
CA GLY A 229 -16.65 14.42 -3.30
C GLY A 229 -15.43 15.16 -2.75
N SER A 230 -14.21 14.69 -3.00
CA SER A 230 -12.97 15.32 -2.51
C SER A 230 -12.35 16.27 -3.54
N ASN A 231 -11.38 17.08 -3.10
CA ASN A 231 -10.56 17.92 -3.99
C ASN A 231 -9.52 17.12 -4.78
N HIS A 232 -9.51 15.78 -4.64
CA HIS A 232 -8.48 14.88 -5.16
C HIS A 232 -9.08 13.75 -6.01
N GLN A 233 -10.01 14.10 -6.91
CA GLN A 233 -10.77 13.16 -7.74
C GLN A 233 -9.88 12.23 -8.58
N GLY A 234 -8.69 12.69 -9.00
CA GLY A 234 -7.72 11.89 -9.74
C GLY A 234 -7.17 10.67 -9.01
N LEU A 235 -7.48 10.50 -7.71
CA LEU A 235 -7.11 9.31 -6.94
C LEU A 235 -7.93 8.05 -7.29
N GLN A 236 -9.04 8.19 -8.01
CA GLN A 236 -9.92 7.07 -8.39
C GLN A 236 -9.18 5.91 -9.09
N ASP A 237 -8.12 6.23 -9.86
CA ASP A 237 -7.32 5.25 -10.61
C ASP A 237 -6.17 4.66 -9.78
N THR A 238 -6.03 5.04 -8.50
CA THR A 238 -4.90 4.69 -7.64
C THR A 238 -5.36 4.23 -6.26
N PRO A 239 -6.11 3.13 -6.16
CA PRO A 239 -6.71 2.68 -4.90
C PRO A 239 -5.66 2.40 -3.81
N GLY A 240 -4.46 1.94 -4.17
CA GLY A 240 -3.37 1.77 -3.21
C GLY A 240 -2.97 3.08 -2.52
N ARG A 241 -3.02 4.21 -3.24
CA ARG A 241 -2.80 5.55 -2.67
C ARG A 241 -3.97 6.01 -1.80
N VAL A 242 -5.20 5.67 -2.17
CA VAL A 242 -6.37 5.96 -1.32
C VAL A 242 -6.20 5.26 0.02
N PHE A 243 -5.90 3.96 0.04
CA PHE A 243 -5.65 3.24 1.29
C PHE A 243 -4.45 3.77 2.08
N ASP A 244 -3.39 4.21 1.41
CA ASP A 244 -2.24 4.84 2.06
C ASP A 244 -2.67 6.06 2.88
N ILE A 245 -3.48 6.93 2.28
CA ILE A 245 -4.02 8.11 2.94
C ILE A 245 -4.99 7.73 4.05
N LEU A 246 -5.95 6.84 3.80
CA LEU A 246 -6.97 6.47 4.78
C LEU A 246 -6.34 5.83 6.02
N LEU A 247 -5.41 4.90 5.85
CA LEU A 247 -4.70 4.25 6.95
C LEU A 247 -3.82 5.26 7.71
N PHE A 248 -3.10 6.13 6.99
CA PHE A 248 -2.33 7.20 7.63
C PHE A 248 -3.22 8.10 8.49
N MET A 249 -4.33 8.57 7.92
CA MET A 249 -5.25 9.50 8.59
C MET A 249 -5.96 8.83 9.76
N GLN A 250 -6.35 7.56 9.60
CA GLN A 250 -6.91 6.75 10.65
C GLN A 250 -5.94 6.59 11.83
N ASN A 251 -4.63 6.76 11.70
CA ASN A 251 -3.76 6.70 12.88
C ASN A 251 -3.87 7.92 13.82
N ARG A 252 -4.58 8.99 13.41
CA ARG A 252 -4.77 10.17 14.27
C ARG A 252 -5.74 9.84 15.42
N PRO A 253 -5.36 10.04 16.70
CA PRO A 253 -6.17 9.64 17.86
C PRO A 253 -7.63 10.13 17.82
N ASN A 254 -7.87 11.33 17.32
CA ASN A 254 -9.18 11.98 17.32
C ASN A 254 -10.04 11.65 16.08
N ARG A 255 -9.57 10.78 15.18
CA ARG A 255 -10.32 10.38 13.99
C ARG A 255 -11.00 9.03 14.23
N ASN A 256 -12.26 8.94 13.86
CA ASN A 256 -13.01 7.68 13.88
C ASN A 256 -12.39 6.66 12.91
N PRO A 257 -12.46 5.35 13.22
CA PRO A 257 -12.06 4.32 12.28
C PRO A 257 -12.87 4.43 10.98
N ILE A 258 -12.16 4.43 9.85
CA ILE A 258 -12.70 4.33 8.51
C ILE A 258 -12.70 2.84 8.10
N LEU A 259 -11.66 2.12 8.49
CA LEU A 259 -11.43 0.71 8.20
C LEU A 259 -11.28 -0.09 9.51
N THR A 260 -11.90 -1.26 9.58
CA THR A 260 -11.71 -2.22 10.68
C THR A 260 -11.60 -3.65 10.16
N LEU A 261 -10.94 -4.52 10.91
CA LEU A 261 -10.98 -5.95 10.75
C LEU A 261 -12.09 -6.49 11.62
N ASP A 262 -12.94 -7.32 11.03
CA ASP A 262 -14.01 -7.96 11.77
C ASP A 262 -13.39 -9.03 12.68
N VAL A 263 -13.31 -8.70 13.97
CA VAL A 263 -13.08 -9.70 15.01
C VAL A 263 -14.46 -10.28 15.27
N GLY A 264 -14.82 -11.36 14.55
CA GLY A 264 -16.13 -12.01 14.71
C GLY A 264 -16.46 -12.18 16.20
N PRO A 265 -17.75 -12.15 16.59
CA PRO A 265 -18.21 -11.77 17.92
C PRO A 265 -17.32 -12.35 19.03
N GLY A 266 -16.36 -11.54 19.46
CA GLY A 266 -15.52 -11.84 20.60
C GLY A 266 -16.35 -11.59 21.84
N ILE A 267 -16.52 -12.63 22.65
CA ILE A 267 -17.08 -12.56 24.00
C ILE A 267 -16.49 -11.31 24.67
N ALA A 268 -17.35 -10.33 24.94
CA ALA A 268 -16.99 -9.19 25.76
C ALA A 268 -16.56 -9.75 27.12
N VAL A 269 -15.26 -9.71 27.41
CA VAL A 269 -14.78 -9.95 28.78
C VAL A 269 -15.26 -8.75 29.57
N ALA A 270 -16.35 -8.95 30.30
CA ALA A 270 -16.87 -7.98 31.25
C ALA A 270 -15.72 -7.55 32.18
N ALA A 271 -15.41 -6.26 32.15
CA ALA A 271 -14.61 -5.65 33.19
C ALA A 271 -15.41 -5.80 34.49
N THR A 272 -15.02 -6.76 35.33
CA THR A 272 -15.51 -6.88 36.70
C THR A 272 -15.00 -5.67 37.48
N SER A 273 -15.85 -4.68 37.64
CA SER A 273 -15.73 -3.68 38.70
C SER A 273 -16.00 -4.38 40.03
N THR A 274 -14.95 -4.57 40.82
CA THR A 274 -15.07 -4.87 42.25
C THR A 274 -15.55 -3.60 42.96
N PRO A 275 -16.68 -3.60 43.70
CA PRO A 275 -16.94 -2.54 44.66
C PRO A 275 -16.21 -2.86 45.97
N ALA A 276 -15.76 -1.79 46.63
CA ALA A 276 -15.26 -1.79 48.00
C ALA A 276 -16.37 -2.11 49.01
#